data_AF-A0A136Q8F7-F1
#
_entry.id   AF-A0A136Q8F7-F1
#
_cell.length_a   1.000
_cell.length_b   1.000
_cell.length_c   1.000
_cell.angle_alpha   90.00
_cell.angle_beta   90.00
_cell.angle_gamma   90.00
#
_symmetry.space_group_name_H-M   'P 1'
#
loop_
_entity.id
_entity.type
_entity.pdbx_description
1 polymer ?
#
loop_
_entity_poly.entity_id
_entity_poly.type
_entity_poly.pdbx_seq_one_letter_code
_entity_poly.pdbx_strand_id
1 'polypeptide(L)'
;MDRAKELIQQYKQAQDEITQEIGKEAKGTQGEYKHKLMARISAILAGLYAATEAWSVRHIPQIYSEGIQQAQRGVNAQYRAAGKTPPNIGKATSADFDAVSILQRNLNADLTNAVGHVGRMMDDEIRKAGIKASLEKVSSGQTVRQMQRNLVQMLEEKGVAALEYMRGGKKCYMSLDAYAELVARSTVHEAQNTANINLGVRIGNDLVKMSSHFGSCPICEPYQGRVFSVSGNDPNYPALYDTPWSSAYQNFHQHCRHILTQYIEELQPPEEIQKMRDYSNRSFDIGGKGWTKEQAAQAKRSLANYRTGQDRKRKLYTDRKQWQRYKAVLGDDAPKSFSGFRRMKQSGNDKWQYTQLDYRRRKKLIDHPDLALPNADKTTAAKDKFTQYLFGGTNADGLAKGRALQSRLGYNIDSWEDLQQEILTRATKYPATLRDLDEYGTAYTQKIILYGNKGKPANVIVGWKTQGDKTWMTSAYIKEVERHGKN
;
A
#
# COMPACT_ATOMS: atom_id res chain seq x y z
N MET A 1 5.20 27.38 5.06
CA MET A 1 5.28 27.50 3.58
C MET A 1 6.70 27.41 3.05
N ASP A 2 7.72 27.79 3.83
CA ASP A 2 9.11 27.81 3.35
C ASP A 2 9.72 26.42 3.11
N ARG A 3 9.46 25.47 4.01
CA ARG A 3 10.04 24.11 3.94
C ARG A 3 9.69 23.34 2.65
N ALA A 4 8.45 23.43 2.18
CA ALA A 4 8.04 22.74 0.95
C ALA A 4 8.76 23.30 -0.28
N LYS A 5 9.12 24.60 -0.28
CA LYS A 5 9.86 25.23 -1.38
C LYS A 5 11.26 24.65 -1.52
N GLU A 6 11.91 24.28 -0.42
CA GLU A 6 13.23 23.62 -0.44
C GLU A 6 13.20 22.33 -1.28
N LEU A 7 12.25 21.44 -0.99
CA LEU A 7 12.10 20.19 -1.74
C LEU A 7 11.73 20.45 -3.20
N ILE A 8 10.82 21.38 -3.45
CA ILE A 8 10.42 21.77 -4.82
C ILE A 8 11.62 22.27 -5.61
N GLN A 9 12.47 23.09 -4.99
CA GLN A 9 13.65 23.65 -5.63
C GLN A 9 14.68 22.56 -5.98
N GLN A 10 14.85 21.55 -5.12
CA GLN A 10 15.71 20.40 -5.42
C GLN A 10 15.21 19.60 -6.63
N TYR A 11 13.90 19.36 -6.71
CA TYR A 11 13.30 18.66 -7.86
C TYR A 11 13.38 19.49 -9.16
N LYS A 12 13.20 20.80 -9.06
CA LYS A 12 13.39 21.72 -10.19
C LYS A 12 14.84 21.71 -10.68
N GLN A 13 15.80 21.84 -9.77
CA GLN A 13 17.22 21.79 -10.10
C GLN A 13 17.60 20.47 -10.78
N ALA A 14 17.14 19.33 -10.26
CA ALA A 14 17.42 18.03 -10.87
C ALA A 14 16.81 17.90 -12.29
N GLN A 15 15.62 18.45 -12.52
CA GLN A 15 15.02 18.50 -13.85
C GLN A 15 15.83 19.37 -14.82
N ASP A 16 16.29 20.52 -14.36
CA ASP A 16 17.15 21.42 -15.14
C ASP A 16 18.49 20.73 -15.46
N GLU A 17 19.10 20.03 -14.50
CA GLU A 17 20.32 19.26 -14.70
C GLU A 17 20.13 18.14 -15.74
N ILE A 18 19.02 17.37 -15.69
CA ILE A 18 18.71 16.34 -16.69
C ILE A 18 18.61 16.98 -18.09
N THR A 19 17.92 18.12 -18.19
CA THR A 19 17.74 18.84 -19.46
C THR A 19 19.08 19.34 -20.01
N GLN A 20 19.93 19.89 -19.13
CA GLN A 20 21.27 20.34 -19.48
C GLN A 20 22.17 19.19 -19.92
N GLU A 21 22.15 18.04 -19.25
CA GLU A 21 22.94 16.86 -19.65
C GLU A 21 22.56 16.36 -21.04
N ILE A 22 21.27 16.39 -21.40
CA ILE A 22 20.79 16.05 -22.76
C ILE A 22 21.24 17.12 -23.78
N GLY A 23 21.27 18.39 -23.38
CA GLY A 23 21.69 19.53 -24.23
C GLY A 23 23.19 19.64 -24.49
N LYS A 24 24.06 18.98 -23.71
CA LYS A 24 25.51 19.01 -23.89
C LYS A 24 25.94 18.38 -25.21
N GLU A 25 26.95 18.98 -25.86
CA GLU A 25 27.50 18.49 -27.13
C GLU A 25 27.85 17.00 -27.04
N ALA A 26 27.22 16.22 -27.93
CA ALA A 26 27.41 14.78 -27.94
C ALA A 26 28.77 14.39 -28.59
N LYS A 27 29.55 13.58 -27.88
CA LYS A 27 30.92 13.17 -28.26
C LYS A 27 31.11 11.66 -28.13
N GLY A 28 32.08 11.13 -28.87
CA GLY A 28 32.46 9.71 -28.85
C GLY A 28 31.53 8.85 -29.71
N THR A 29 31.55 7.54 -29.46
CA THR A 29 30.66 6.60 -30.16
C THR A 29 29.23 6.66 -29.61
N GLN A 30 28.27 6.13 -30.36
CA GLN A 30 26.87 6.02 -29.92
C GLN A 30 26.74 5.27 -28.58
N GLY A 31 27.47 4.16 -28.42
CA GLY A 31 27.47 3.36 -27.20
C GLY A 31 28.05 4.13 -26.00
N GLU A 32 29.16 4.82 -26.20
CA GLU A 32 29.79 5.66 -25.17
C GLU A 32 28.90 6.82 -24.74
N TYR A 33 28.30 7.52 -25.69
CA TYR A 33 27.37 8.63 -25.40
C TYR A 33 26.16 8.14 -24.61
N LYS A 34 25.52 7.04 -25.06
CA LYS A 34 24.41 6.41 -24.34
C LYS A 34 24.80 6.05 -22.90
N HIS A 35 25.93 5.38 -22.73
CA HIS A 35 26.37 4.92 -21.40
C HIS A 35 26.66 6.11 -20.46
N LYS A 36 27.39 7.12 -20.94
CA LYS A 36 27.71 8.33 -20.16
C LYS A 36 26.45 9.10 -19.77
N LEU A 37 25.53 9.32 -20.72
CA LEU A 37 24.29 10.05 -20.46
C LEU A 37 23.40 9.30 -19.46
N MET A 38 23.28 7.98 -19.59
CA MET A 38 22.57 7.13 -18.63
C MET A 38 23.15 7.23 -17.22
N ALA A 39 24.48 7.16 -17.10
CA ALA A 39 25.15 7.24 -15.81
C ALA A 39 24.91 8.60 -15.13
N ARG A 40 24.96 9.70 -15.90
CA ARG A 40 24.69 11.06 -15.40
C ARG A 40 23.24 11.23 -14.93
N ILE A 41 22.27 10.84 -15.75
CA ILE A 41 20.84 10.91 -15.38
C ILE A 41 20.56 10.04 -14.15
N SER A 42 21.11 8.82 -14.11
CA SER A 42 20.95 7.92 -12.96
C SER A 42 21.51 8.52 -11.66
N ALA A 43 22.65 9.22 -11.74
CA ALA A 43 23.24 9.89 -10.58
C ALA A 43 22.35 11.05 -10.08
N ILE A 44 21.79 11.87 -10.98
CA ILE A 44 20.85 12.95 -10.62
C ILE A 44 19.61 12.37 -9.91
N LEU A 45 19.02 11.33 -10.49
CA LEU A 45 17.85 10.66 -9.92
C LEU A 45 18.16 9.99 -8.57
N ALA A 46 19.36 9.44 -8.40
CA ALA A 46 19.83 8.90 -7.11
C ALA A 46 19.94 9.99 -6.05
N GLY A 47 20.43 11.17 -6.43
CA GLY A 47 20.45 12.35 -5.57
C GLY A 47 19.06 12.74 -5.07
N LEU A 48 18.05 12.69 -5.94
CA LEU A 48 16.65 12.97 -5.56
C LEU A 48 16.10 11.98 -4.53
N TYR A 49 16.45 10.70 -4.59
CA TYR A 49 16.04 9.73 -3.56
C TYR A 49 16.59 10.12 -2.18
N ALA A 50 17.89 10.39 -2.10
CA ALA A 50 18.55 10.77 -0.85
C ALA A 50 18.00 12.10 -0.31
N ALA A 51 17.82 13.09 -1.19
CA ALA A 51 17.29 14.41 -0.83
C ALA A 51 15.85 14.32 -0.30
N THR A 52 15.00 13.50 -0.94
CA THR A 52 13.61 13.28 -0.50
C THR A 52 13.55 12.66 0.89
N GLU A 53 14.32 11.60 1.12
CA GLU A 53 14.36 10.92 2.42
C GLU A 53 14.85 11.90 3.51
N ALA A 54 15.97 12.59 3.28
CA ALA A 54 16.55 13.55 4.22
C ALA A 54 15.58 14.70 4.54
N TRP A 55 14.92 15.25 3.52
CA TRP A 55 13.91 16.30 3.70
C TRP A 55 12.72 15.79 4.52
N SER A 56 12.22 14.59 4.21
CA SER A 56 11.05 14.01 4.89
C SER A 56 11.30 13.76 6.38
N VAL A 57 12.49 13.24 6.73
CA VAL A 57 12.90 12.97 8.10
C VAL A 57 13.02 14.27 8.89
N ARG A 58 13.58 15.32 8.27
CA ARG A 58 13.80 16.61 8.91
C ARG A 58 12.50 17.41 9.08
N HIS A 59 11.65 17.48 8.06
CA HIS A 59 10.61 18.50 7.99
C HIS A 59 9.19 18.00 8.29
N ILE A 60 8.86 16.73 8.02
CA ILE A 60 7.51 16.22 8.30
C ILE A 60 7.15 16.29 9.80
N PRO A 61 8.03 15.92 10.75
CA PRO A 61 7.72 16.08 12.18
C PRO A 61 7.46 17.54 12.56
N GLN A 62 8.21 18.48 11.97
CA GLN A 62 8.05 19.92 12.22
C GLN A 62 6.71 20.43 11.65
N ILE A 63 6.38 20.06 10.41
CA ILE A 63 5.12 20.44 9.75
C ILE A 63 3.93 19.92 10.56
N TYR A 64 3.99 18.67 11.02
CA TYR A 64 2.95 18.08 11.86
C TYR A 64 2.81 18.81 13.20
N SER A 65 3.93 19.08 13.89
CA SER A 65 3.95 19.83 15.15
C SER A 65 3.38 21.24 14.98
N GLU A 66 3.69 21.93 13.89
CA GLU A 66 3.11 23.24 13.56
C GLU A 66 1.60 23.14 13.33
N GLY A 67 1.14 22.05 12.69
CA GLY A 67 -0.28 21.73 12.57
C GLY A 67 -0.97 21.60 13.92
N ILE A 68 -0.39 20.88 14.88
CA ILE A 68 -0.91 20.75 16.25
C ILE A 68 -0.99 22.12 16.93
N GLN A 69 0.07 22.93 16.83
CA GLN A 69 0.09 24.28 17.43
C GLN A 69 -0.97 25.20 16.81
N GLN A 70 -1.16 25.14 15.49
CA GLN A 70 -2.21 25.90 14.78
C GLN A 70 -3.60 25.46 15.23
N ALA A 71 -3.84 24.15 15.26
CA ALA A 71 -5.10 23.57 15.73
C ALA A 71 -5.40 24.00 17.17
N GLN A 72 -4.39 23.99 18.05
CA GLN A 72 -4.56 24.46 19.42
C GLN A 72 -4.94 25.94 19.50
N ARG A 73 -4.28 26.79 18.71
CA ARG A 73 -4.64 28.22 18.69
C ARG A 73 -6.10 28.42 18.30
N GLY A 74 -6.60 27.62 17.36
CA GLY A 74 -8.02 27.60 16.98
C GLY A 74 -8.95 27.17 18.12
N VAL A 75 -8.59 26.10 18.85
CA VAL A 75 -9.32 25.65 20.04
C VAL A 75 -9.32 26.73 21.13
N ASN A 76 -8.15 27.26 21.48
CA ASN A 76 -8.00 28.31 22.49
C ASN A 76 -8.83 29.55 22.17
N ALA A 77 -8.91 29.93 20.89
CA ALA A 77 -9.73 31.05 20.45
C ALA A 77 -11.22 30.81 20.71
N GLN A 78 -11.72 29.60 20.45
CA GLN A 78 -13.12 29.24 20.74
C GLN A 78 -13.42 29.31 22.24
N TYR A 79 -12.56 28.75 23.09
CA TYR A 79 -12.73 28.81 24.55
C TYR A 79 -12.73 30.26 25.07
N ARG A 80 -11.80 31.08 24.60
CA ARG A 80 -11.72 32.50 24.98
C ARG A 80 -12.96 33.28 24.53
N ALA A 81 -13.45 33.04 23.31
CA ALA A 81 -14.67 33.67 22.82
C ALA A 81 -15.90 33.29 23.66
N ALA A 82 -15.93 32.08 24.21
CA ALA A 82 -16.96 31.62 25.14
C ALA A 82 -16.72 32.03 26.61
N GLY A 83 -15.69 32.82 26.90
CA GLY A 83 -15.33 33.22 28.27
C GLY A 83 -14.85 32.06 29.16
N LYS A 84 -14.43 30.93 28.58
CA LYS A 84 -13.97 29.73 29.28
C LYS A 84 -12.45 29.57 29.20
N THR A 85 -11.87 28.87 30.17
CA THR A 85 -10.45 28.52 30.15
C THR A 85 -10.19 27.39 29.16
N PRO A 86 -9.21 27.51 28.25
CA PRO A 86 -8.88 26.43 27.34
C PRO A 86 -8.36 25.17 28.05
N PRO A 87 -8.64 23.97 27.52
CA PRO A 87 -8.19 22.73 28.11
C PRO A 87 -6.69 22.57 27.94
N ASN A 88 -6.06 21.87 28.89
CA ASN A 88 -4.68 21.44 28.70
C ASN A 88 -4.64 20.36 27.62
N ILE A 89 -3.81 20.54 26.59
CA ILE A 89 -3.61 19.48 25.61
C ILE A 89 -2.77 18.39 26.25
N GLY A 90 -3.24 17.16 26.19
CA GLY A 90 -2.40 16.00 26.48
C GLY A 90 -1.10 16.01 25.67
N LYS A 91 -0.08 15.33 26.22
CA LYS A 91 1.19 15.10 25.53
C LYS A 91 0.97 14.35 24.20
N ALA A 92 1.97 14.38 23.32
CA ALA A 92 1.97 13.55 22.12
C ALA A 92 1.73 12.07 22.46
N THR A 93 0.97 11.41 21.62
CA THR A 93 0.52 10.01 21.73
C THR A 93 1.15 9.16 20.63
N SER A 94 1.00 7.84 20.69
CA SER A 94 1.42 6.94 19.60
C SER A 94 0.82 7.31 18.25
N ALA A 95 -0.43 7.81 18.23
CA ALA A 95 -1.11 8.23 17.01
C ALA A 95 -0.40 9.40 16.31
N ASP A 96 0.30 10.26 17.05
CA ASP A 96 1.08 11.36 16.48
C ASP A 96 2.35 10.86 15.79
N PHE A 97 3.05 9.91 16.41
CA PHE A 97 4.22 9.28 15.81
C PHE A 97 3.84 8.45 14.59
N ASP A 98 2.71 7.74 14.65
CA ASP A 98 2.15 7.00 13.51
C ASP A 98 1.77 7.94 12.36
N ALA A 99 1.14 9.08 12.66
CA ALA A 99 0.79 10.10 11.66
C ALA A 99 2.03 10.62 10.93
N VAL A 100 3.08 11.01 11.67
CA VAL A 100 4.36 11.46 11.09
C VAL A 100 4.97 10.37 10.21
N SER A 101 5.01 9.12 10.68
CA SER A 101 5.54 7.99 9.92
C SER A 101 4.74 7.69 8.65
N ILE A 102 3.40 7.81 8.69
CA ILE A 102 2.55 7.63 7.51
C ILE A 102 2.80 8.73 6.49
N LEU A 103 2.86 10.00 6.92
CA LEU A 103 3.12 11.15 6.05
C LEU A 103 4.48 11.03 5.34
N GLN A 104 5.53 10.66 6.07
CA GLN A 104 6.86 10.40 5.50
C GLN A 104 6.82 9.29 4.45
N ARG A 105 6.21 8.14 4.79
CA ARG A 105 6.12 7.01 3.87
C ARG A 105 5.33 7.32 2.62
N ASN A 106 4.22 8.06 2.73
CA ASN A 106 3.39 8.44 1.59
C ASN A 106 4.14 9.41 0.67
N LEU A 107 4.75 10.47 1.24
CA LEU A 107 5.57 11.43 0.49
C LEU A 107 6.70 10.72 -0.25
N ASN A 108 7.49 9.92 0.46
CA ASN A 108 8.65 9.23 -0.11
C ASN A 108 8.18 8.24 -1.17
N ALA A 109 7.12 7.47 -0.94
CA ALA A 109 6.58 6.56 -1.94
C ALA A 109 6.12 7.30 -3.20
N ASP A 110 5.36 8.38 -3.10
CA ASP A 110 4.85 9.12 -4.26
C ASP A 110 6.00 9.71 -5.09
N LEU A 111 6.96 10.36 -4.43
CA LEU A 111 8.09 11.00 -5.10
C LEU A 111 9.10 9.98 -5.66
N THR A 112 9.46 8.95 -4.89
CA THR A 112 10.38 7.91 -5.37
C THR A 112 9.79 7.13 -6.55
N ASN A 113 8.47 6.88 -6.56
CA ASN A 113 7.81 6.25 -7.71
C ASN A 113 7.88 7.12 -8.96
N ALA A 114 7.73 8.44 -8.82
CA ALA A 114 7.88 9.40 -9.91
C ALA A 114 9.32 9.45 -10.43
N VAL A 115 10.32 9.54 -9.55
CA VAL A 115 11.75 9.48 -9.92
C VAL A 115 12.06 8.16 -10.65
N GLY A 116 11.56 7.03 -10.16
CA GLY A 116 11.72 5.74 -10.82
C GLY A 116 11.00 5.64 -12.17
N HIS A 117 9.87 6.33 -12.34
CA HIS A 117 9.19 6.44 -13.63
C HIS A 117 10.02 7.24 -14.64
N VAL A 118 10.54 8.40 -14.22
CA VAL A 118 11.44 9.22 -15.03
C VAL A 118 12.67 8.42 -15.47
N GLY A 119 13.30 7.68 -14.56
CA GLY A 119 14.47 6.85 -14.89
C GLY A 119 14.18 5.81 -15.96
N ARG A 120 13.05 5.09 -15.86
CA ARG A 120 12.64 4.12 -16.89
C ARG A 120 12.30 4.79 -18.22
N MET A 121 11.58 5.91 -18.18
CA MET A 121 11.24 6.68 -19.38
C MET A 121 12.51 7.15 -20.09
N MET A 122 13.48 7.71 -19.36
CA MET A 122 14.74 8.18 -19.94
C MET A 122 15.55 7.04 -20.55
N ASP A 123 15.63 5.88 -19.89
CA ASP A 123 16.27 4.68 -20.47
C ASP A 123 15.63 4.28 -21.81
N ASP A 124 14.30 4.22 -21.84
CA ASP A 124 13.55 3.89 -23.04
C ASP A 124 13.73 4.92 -24.17
N GLU A 125 13.66 6.21 -23.88
CA GLU A 125 13.78 7.26 -24.88
C GLU A 125 15.21 7.36 -25.43
N ILE A 126 16.24 7.18 -24.60
CA ILE A 126 17.64 7.14 -25.04
C ILE A 126 17.91 5.90 -25.88
N ARG A 127 17.34 4.74 -25.52
CA ARG A 127 17.40 3.55 -26.37
C ARG A 127 16.73 3.78 -27.72
N LYS A 128 15.52 4.37 -27.75
CA LYS A 128 14.79 4.68 -29.00
C LYS A 128 15.54 5.69 -29.87
N ALA A 129 16.07 6.75 -29.28
CA ALA A 129 16.83 7.78 -29.99
C ALA A 129 18.09 7.18 -30.65
N GLY A 130 18.74 6.23 -29.97
CA GLY A 130 19.84 5.45 -30.56
C GLY A 130 19.39 4.65 -31.79
N ILE A 131 18.34 3.83 -31.66
CA ILE A 131 17.84 3.02 -32.78
C ILE A 131 17.43 3.90 -33.97
N LYS A 132 16.70 5.00 -33.72
CA LYS A 132 16.25 5.93 -34.75
C LYS A 132 17.44 6.54 -35.50
N ALA A 133 18.45 7.02 -34.78
CA ALA A 133 19.65 7.58 -35.39
C ALA A 133 20.43 6.54 -36.24
N SER A 134 20.48 5.28 -35.82
CA SER A 134 21.10 4.21 -36.61
C SER A 134 20.32 3.86 -37.89
N LEU A 135 18.99 3.94 -37.85
CA LEU A 135 18.12 3.69 -39.00
C LEU A 135 18.16 4.80 -40.05
N GLU A 136 18.46 6.03 -39.64
CA GLU A 136 18.53 7.20 -40.51
C GLU A 136 19.77 7.19 -41.46
N LYS A 137 20.55 6.09 -41.47
CA LYS A 137 21.69 5.81 -42.40
C LYS A 137 22.70 6.96 -42.52
N VAL A 138 22.86 7.74 -41.46
CA VAL A 138 23.87 8.79 -41.38
C VAL A 138 25.25 8.20 -41.07
N SER A 139 26.32 8.92 -41.42
CA SER A 139 27.68 8.51 -41.04
C SER A 139 27.83 8.36 -39.52
N SER A 140 28.76 7.51 -39.06
CA SER A 140 28.95 7.20 -37.64
C SER A 140 29.13 8.44 -36.76
N GLY A 141 29.81 9.49 -37.27
CA GLY A 141 29.99 10.76 -36.56
C GLY A 141 28.74 11.64 -36.48
N GLN A 142 27.78 11.48 -37.40
CA GLN A 142 26.50 12.20 -37.38
C GLN A 142 25.43 11.50 -36.54
N THR A 143 25.59 10.19 -36.30
CA THR A 143 24.62 9.37 -35.54
C THR A 143 24.41 9.90 -34.11
N VAL A 144 25.48 10.32 -33.42
CA VAL A 144 25.39 10.81 -32.04
C VAL A 144 24.71 12.19 -31.96
N ARG A 145 25.04 13.11 -32.87
CA ARG A 145 24.37 14.42 -32.97
C ARG A 145 22.88 14.27 -33.29
N GLN A 146 22.53 13.30 -34.14
CA GLN A 146 21.15 12.99 -34.47
C GLN A 146 20.39 12.38 -33.28
N MET A 147 21.03 11.47 -32.53
CA MET A 147 20.49 10.95 -31.28
C MET A 147 20.22 12.07 -30.27
N GLN A 148 21.16 13.01 -30.11
CA GLN A 148 20.97 14.19 -29.26
C GLN A 148 19.76 15.04 -29.70
N ARG A 149 19.64 15.36 -30.99
CA ARG A 149 18.48 16.09 -31.54
C ARG A 149 17.15 15.40 -31.24
N ASN A 150 17.09 14.08 -31.42
CA ASN A 150 15.90 13.29 -31.10
C ASN A 150 15.53 13.38 -29.61
N LEU A 151 16.51 13.44 -28.71
CA LEU A 151 16.28 13.58 -27.28
C LEU A 151 15.84 14.99 -26.88
N VAL A 152 16.42 16.02 -27.49
CA VAL A 152 15.98 17.41 -27.31
C VAL A 152 14.53 17.57 -27.76
N GLN A 153 14.18 17.05 -28.94
CA GLN A 153 12.80 17.06 -29.42
C GLN A 153 11.85 16.31 -28.46
N MET A 154 12.27 15.18 -27.88
CA MET A 154 11.47 14.47 -26.88
C MET A 154 11.22 15.32 -25.63
N LEU A 155 12.23 16.08 -25.17
CA LEU A 155 12.06 17.01 -24.06
C LEU A 155 11.13 18.18 -24.42
N GLU A 156 11.19 18.69 -25.66
CA GLU A 156 10.25 19.71 -26.14
C GLU A 156 8.80 19.19 -26.17
N GLU A 157 8.60 17.92 -26.54
CA GLU A 157 7.27 17.30 -26.62
C GLU A 157 6.68 16.90 -25.26
N LYS A 158 7.50 16.36 -24.36
CA LYS A 158 7.02 15.68 -23.13
C LYS A 158 7.65 16.21 -21.84
N GLY A 159 8.79 16.89 -21.93
CA GLY A 159 9.63 17.24 -20.78
C GLY A 159 10.16 16.03 -20.02
N VAL A 160 10.71 16.29 -18.83
CA VAL A 160 11.06 15.23 -17.86
C VAL A 160 9.79 14.77 -17.15
N ALA A 161 8.97 13.96 -17.83
CA ALA A 161 7.64 13.59 -17.37
C ALA A 161 7.69 12.60 -16.20
N ALA A 162 7.15 13.00 -15.05
CA ALA A 162 6.93 12.12 -13.89
C ALA A 162 5.64 11.31 -13.97
N LEU A 163 4.62 11.86 -14.64
CA LEU A 163 3.33 11.22 -14.81
C LEU A 163 2.74 11.54 -16.18
N GLU A 164 2.10 10.53 -16.77
CA GLU A 164 1.25 10.67 -17.94
C GLU A 164 -0.22 10.63 -17.53
N TYR A 165 -1.04 11.51 -18.08
CA TYR A 165 -2.47 11.55 -17.82
C TYR A 165 -3.27 11.98 -19.05
N MET A 166 -4.58 11.73 -19.04
CA MET A 166 -5.46 12.12 -20.13
C MET A 166 -6.26 13.36 -19.72
N ARG A 167 -6.23 14.40 -20.56
CA ARG A 167 -7.06 15.61 -20.40
C ARG A 167 -7.78 15.90 -21.70
N GLY A 168 -9.11 15.83 -21.68
CA GLY A 168 -9.94 16.07 -22.88
C GLY A 168 -9.62 15.13 -24.04
N GLY A 169 -9.32 13.86 -23.75
CA GLY A 169 -8.94 12.87 -24.78
C GLY A 169 -7.50 12.99 -25.30
N LYS A 170 -6.75 14.02 -24.89
CA LYS A 170 -5.34 14.19 -25.24
C LYS A 170 -4.44 13.67 -24.14
N LYS A 171 -3.32 13.05 -24.55
CA LYS A 171 -2.26 12.64 -23.63
C LYS A 171 -1.48 13.87 -23.19
N CYS A 172 -1.35 14.04 -21.88
CA CYS A 172 -0.62 15.12 -21.24
C CYS A 172 0.46 14.55 -20.32
N TYR A 173 1.48 15.35 -20.08
CA TYR A 173 2.63 15.00 -19.27
C TYR A 173 2.74 16.02 -18.13
N MET A 174 2.90 15.53 -16.91
CA MET A 174 3.25 16.36 -15.77
C MET A 174 4.76 16.24 -15.55
N SER A 175 5.45 17.37 -15.58
CA SER A 175 6.88 17.44 -15.31
C SER A 175 7.20 17.00 -13.89
N LEU A 176 8.44 16.57 -13.67
CA LEU A 176 8.92 16.05 -12.40
C LEU A 176 8.84 17.10 -11.29
N ASP A 177 9.21 18.35 -11.58
CA ASP A 177 9.11 19.47 -10.65
C ASP A 177 7.66 19.81 -10.28
N ALA A 178 6.77 19.87 -11.26
CA ALA A 178 5.34 20.15 -11.04
C ALA A 178 4.67 19.06 -10.19
N TYR A 179 5.03 17.80 -10.42
CA TYR A 179 4.54 16.70 -9.59
C TYR A 179 5.10 16.76 -8.17
N ALA A 180 6.38 17.11 -8.01
CA ALA A 180 6.98 17.29 -6.69
C ALA A 180 6.31 18.42 -5.91
N GLU A 181 6.00 19.55 -6.56
CA GLU A 181 5.20 20.62 -5.96
C GLU A 181 3.83 20.13 -5.53
N LEU A 182 3.12 19.40 -6.39
CA LEU A 182 1.82 18.83 -6.07
C LEU A 182 1.88 17.99 -4.79
N VAL A 183 2.83 17.08 -4.70
CA VAL A 183 3.00 16.14 -3.57
C VAL A 183 3.45 16.87 -2.30
N ALA A 184 4.44 17.76 -2.39
CA ALA A 184 4.94 18.52 -1.24
C ALA A 184 3.86 19.41 -0.63
N ARG A 185 3.09 20.13 -1.46
CA ARG A 185 1.98 20.97 -1.00
C ARG A 185 0.85 20.15 -0.41
N SER A 186 0.49 19.04 -1.06
CA SER A 186 -0.56 18.15 -0.54
C SER A 186 -0.17 17.66 0.85
N THR A 187 1.05 17.13 1.00
CA THR A 187 1.56 16.59 2.28
C THR A 187 1.47 17.60 3.44
N VAL A 188 1.70 18.90 3.19
CA VAL A 188 1.50 19.94 4.22
C VAL A 188 0.05 20.02 4.68
N HIS A 189 -0.90 20.02 3.75
CA HIS A 189 -2.33 20.01 4.08
C HIS A 189 -2.76 18.71 4.78
N GLU A 190 -2.26 17.56 4.32
CA GLU A 190 -2.50 16.25 4.94
C GLU A 190 -2.01 16.23 6.40
N ALA A 191 -0.82 16.79 6.65
CA ALA A 191 -0.26 16.90 8.00
C ALA A 191 -1.09 17.82 8.90
N GLN A 192 -1.55 18.96 8.39
CA GLN A 192 -2.40 19.89 9.14
C GLN A 192 -3.76 19.27 9.49
N ASN A 193 -4.39 18.57 8.55
CA ASN A 193 -5.66 17.90 8.77
C ASN A 193 -5.53 16.74 9.76
N THR A 194 -4.48 15.92 9.61
CA THR A 194 -4.18 14.83 10.55
C THR A 194 -3.92 15.37 11.96
N ALA A 195 -3.16 16.47 12.07
CA ALA A 195 -2.91 17.13 13.34
C ALA A 195 -4.20 17.66 13.99
N ASN A 196 -5.10 18.27 13.22
CA ASN A 196 -6.39 18.71 13.75
C ASN A 196 -7.19 17.51 14.26
N ILE A 197 -7.33 16.44 13.49
CA ILE A 197 -8.07 15.23 13.91
C ILE A 197 -7.48 14.65 15.21
N ASN A 198 -6.15 14.47 15.25
CA ASN A 198 -5.49 13.92 16.43
C ASN A 198 -5.60 14.84 17.65
N LEU A 199 -5.58 16.17 17.46
CA LEU A 199 -5.85 17.11 18.55
C LEU A 199 -7.27 16.94 19.10
N GLY A 200 -8.27 16.75 18.24
CA GLY A 200 -9.65 16.49 18.65
C GLY A 200 -9.73 15.31 19.61
N VAL A 201 -9.09 14.20 19.27
CA VAL A 201 -8.99 13.01 20.14
C VAL A 201 -8.36 13.36 21.50
N ARG A 202 -7.31 14.19 21.55
CA ARG A 202 -6.65 14.57 22.82
C ARG A 202 -7.52 15.41 23.74
N ILE A 203 -8.44 16.19 23.18
CA ILE A 203 -9.36 17.05 23.94
C ILE A 203 -10.76 16.45 24.09
N GLY A 204 -10.96 15.20 23.65
CA GLY A 204 -12.27 14.53 23.71
C GLY A 204 -13.31 15.11 22.75
N ASN A 205 -12.90 15.78 21.67
CA ASN A 205 -13.79 16.37 20.67
C ASN A 205 -13.82 15.54 19.38
N ASP A 206 -15.02 15.19 18.92
CA ASP A 206 -15.23 14.38 17.71
C ASP A 206 -15.57 15.22 16.46
N LEU A 207 -15.91 16.49 16.64
CA LEU A 207 -16.45 17.33 15.58
C LEU A 207 -15.39 18.21 14.93
N VAL A 208 -15.33 18.16 13.60
CA VAL A 208 -14.46 19.01 12.78
C VAL A 208 -15.29 19.82 11.80
N LYS A 209 -14.96 21.10 11.67
CA LYS A 209 -15.50 21.97 10.62
C LYS A 209 -14.51 22.06 9.48
N MET A 210 -15.00 21.87 8.27
CA MET A 210 -14.21 22.10 7.08
C MET A 210 -14.23 23.59 6.71
N SER A 211 -13.07 24.13 6.38
CA SER A 211 -12.94 25.48 5.85
C SER A 211 -13.83 25.70 4.62
N SER A 212 -14.25 26.94 4.38
CA SER A 212 -14.87 27.34 3.12
C SER A 212 -13.98 28.37 2.42
N HIS A 213 -13.90 28.30 1.10
CA HIS A 213 -13.15 29.29 0.33
C HIS A 213 -13.78 29.54 -1.05
N PHE A 214 -13.62 30.76 -1.55
CA PHE A 214 -14.01 31.10 -2.91
C PHE A 214 -13.22 30.25 -3.92
N GLY A 215 -13.87 29.86 -5.02
CA GLY A 215 -13.27 29.04 -6.06
C GLY A 215 -12.95 27.61 -5.61
N SER A 216 -13.73 27.06 -4.66
CA SER A 216 -13.62 25.65 -4.31
C SER A 216 -13.89 24.77 -5.54
N CYS A 217 -13.14 23.67 -5.62
CA CYS A 217 -13.26 22.79 -6.76
C CYS A 217 -14.60 22.05 -6.66
N PRO A 218 -15.12 21.54 -7.78
CA PRO A 218 -16.44 20.92 -7.74
C PRO A 218 -16.56 19.59 -6.99
N ILE A 219 -15.44 18.98 -6.62
CA ILE A 219 -15.42 17.81 -5.73
C ILE A 219 -15.68 18.26 -4.29
N CYS A 220 -15.08 19.37 -3.86
CA CYS A 220 -15.11 19.83 -2.48
C CYS A 220 -16.30 20.73 -2.17
N GLU A 221 -16.84 21.43 -3.18
CA GLU A 221 -17.92 22.40 -3.00
C GLU A 221 -19.08 21.88 -2.15
N PRO A 222 -19.63 20.67 -2.38
CA PRO A 222 -20.79 20.23 -1.63
C PRO A 222 -20.52 20.03 -0.13
N TYR A 223 -19.26 19.91 0.26
CA TYR A 223 -18.84 19.55 1.61
C TYR A 223 -18.29 20.74 2.40
N GLN A 224 -17.80 21.80 1.74
CA GLN A 224 -17.13 22.91 2.42
C GLN A 224 -18.04 23.62 3.44
N GLY A 225 -17.46 24.17 4.50
CA GLY A 225 -18.18 24.92 5.54
C GLY A 225 -19.02 24.07 6.51
N ARG A 226 -19.17 22.76 6.26
CA ARG A 226 -19.94 21.83 7.11
C ARG A 226 -19.12 21.31 8.29
N VAL A 227 -19.84 20.85 9.30
CA VAL A 227 -19.31 20.12 10.46
C VAL A 227 -19.53 18.62 10.23
N PHE A 228 -18.53 17.83 10.58
CA PHE A 228 -18.52 16.37 10.43
C PHE A 228 -18.11 15.70 11.74
N SER A 229 -18.69 14.53 12.00
CA SER A 229 -18.22 13.58 13.01
C SER A 229 -17.05 12.77 12.46
N VAL A 230 -15.90 12.79 13.14
CA VAL A 230 -14.72 12.02 12.73
C VAL A 230 -14.93 10.54 13.01
N SER A 231 -15.50 10.20 14.16
CA SER A 231 -15.81 8.82 14.55
C SER A 231 -16.98 8.21 13.77
N GLY A 232 -17.89 9.05 13.28
CA GLY A 232 -19.16 8.65 12.67
C GLY A 232 -20.27 8.31 13.67
N ASN A 233 -20.05 8.53 14.97
CA ASN A 233 -20.99 8.16 16.02
C ASN A 233 -21.90 9.31 16.48
N ASP A 234 -21.63 10.55 16.08
CA ASP A 234 -22.49 11.69 16.44
C ASP A 234 -23.76 11.68 15.57
N PRO A 235 -24.97 11.57 16.16
CA PRO A 235 -26.21 11.52 15.39
C PRO A 235 -26.62 12.88 14.79
N ASN A 236 -26.02 13.99 15.25
CA ASN A 236 -26.37 15.33 14.79
C ASN A 236 -25.57 15.78 13.56
N TYR A 237 -24.50 15.07 13.21
CA TYR A 237 -23.59 15.45 12.13
C TYR A 237 -23.23 14.26 11.23
N PRO A 238 -23.07 14.49 9.91
CA PRO A 238 -22.66 13.43 9.00
C PRO A 238 -21.24 12.93 9.31
N ALA A 239 -21.00 11.64 9.06
CA ALA A 239 -19.67 11.06 9.21
C ALA A 239 -18.70 11.60 8.15
N LEU A 240 -17.51 12.04 8.58
CA LEU A 240 -16.47 12.57 7.70
C LEU A 240 -16.07 11.55 6.63
N TYR A 241 -15.90 10.28 7.02
CA TYR A 241 -15.39 9.23 6.15
C TYR A 241 -16.46 8.58 5.25
N ASP A 242 -17.72 9.00 5.36
CA ASP A 242 -18.78 8.68 4.39
C ASP A 242 -18.77 9.62 3.17
N THR A 243 -17.98 10.70 3.27
CA THR A 243 -17.70 11.61 2.15
C THR A 243 -16.52 11.08 1.31
N PRO A 244 -16.15 11.74 0.19
CA PRO A 244 -14.94 11.41 -0.57
C PRO A 244 -13.61 11.64 0.18
N TRP A 245 -13.66 12.01 1.46
CA TRP A 245 -12.50 12.29 2.31
C TRP A 245 -11.65 11.02 2.48
N SER A 246 -10.35 11.12 2.20
CA SER A 246 -9.46 9.98 2.31
C SER A 246 -8.97 9.81 3.74
N SER A 247 -9.19 8.64 4.36
CA SER A 247 -8.54 8.30 5.64
C SER A 247 -7.04 8.06 5.53
N ALA A 248 -6.53 7.80 4.32
CA ALA A 248 -5.10 7.55 4.08
C ALA A 248 -4.30 8.84 3.91
N TYR A 249 -4.91 9.86 3.32
CA TYR A 249 -4.28 11.15 3.01
C TYR A 249 -4.88 12.30 3.84
N GLN A 250 -5.97 12.09 4.57
CA GLN A 250 -6.68 13.14 5.32
C GLN A 250 -6.95 14.38 4.47
N ASN A 251 -7.45 14.14 3.25
CA ASN A 251 -7.87 15.17 2.30
C ASN A 251 -8.83 14.57 1.24
N PHE A 252 -9.54 15.43 0.51
CA PHE A 252 -10.44 15.05 -0.57
C PHE A 252 -9.76 14.72 -1.89
N HIS A 253 -8.59 15.28 -2.19
CA HIS A 253 -7.82 14.96 -3.38
C HIS A 253 -6.48 15.68 -3.31
N GLN A 254 -5.55 15.30 -4.18
CA GLN A 254 -4.28 16.01 -4.35
C GLN A 254 -4.55 17.47 -4.73
N HIS A 255 -3.76 18.40 -4.20
CA HIS A 255 -3.94 19.86 -4.33
C HIS A 255 -5.21 20.47 -3.69
N CYS A 256 -5.98 19.71 -2.91
CA CYS A 256 -7.09 20.32 -2.18
C CYS A 256 -6.56 21.26 -1.10
N ARG A 257 -7.15 22.47 -1.04
CA ARG A 257 -6.75 23.56 -0.11
C ARG A 257 -7.54 23.55 1.21
N HIS A 258 -8.51 22.64 1.35
CA HIS A 258 -9.38 22.59 2.51
C HIS A 258 -8.62 22.12 3.74
N ILE A 259 -8.85 22.82 4.84
CA ILE A 259 -8.34 22.47 6.17
C ILE A 259 -9.52 22.14 7.07
N LEU A 260 -9.37 21.08 7.87
CA LEU A 260 -10.25 20.80 8.99
C LEU A 260 -9.79 21.59 10.21
N THR A 261 -10.73 22.18 10.92
CA THR A 261 -10.52 22.82 12.21
C THR A 261 -11.45 22.22 13.24
N GLN A 262 -11.04 22.15 14.50
CA GLN A 262 -11.91 21.71 15.58
C GLN A 262 -13.18 22.57 15.66
N TYR A 263 -14.34 21.92 15.80
CA TYR A 263 -15.61 22.56 16.12
C TYR A 263 -16.07 22.04 17.47
N ILE A 264 -16.07 22.89 18.50
CA ILE A 264 -16.47 22.48 19.84
C ILE A 264 -17.89 23.00 20.07
N GLU A 265 -18.87 22.13 19.87
CA GLU A 265 -20.29 22.47 19.85
C GLU A 265 -20.73 23.17 21.15
N GLU A 266 -20.28 22.68 22.31
CA GLU A 266 -20.59 23.22 23.64
C GLU A 266 -20.10 24.66 23.91
N LEU A 267 -19.28 25.20 23.00
CA LEU A 267 -18.78 26.57 23.05
C LEU A 267 -19.56 27.51 22.13
N GLN A 268 -20.49 26.98 21.32
CA GLN A 268 -21.25 27.76 20.36
C GLN A 268 -22.60 28.22 20.94
N PRO A 269 -23.13 29.37 20.50
CA PRO A 269 -24.50 29.76 20.80
C PRO A 269 -25.52 28.75 20.27
N PRO A 270 -26.65 28.50 20.95
CA PRO A 270 -27.68 27.55 20.50
C PRO A 270 -28.17 27.75 19.07
N GLU A 271 -28.30 29.00 18.63
CA GLU A 271 -28.69 29.35 17.26
C GLU A 271 -27.65 28.87 16.23
N GLU A 272 -26.36 29.06 16.50
CA GLU A 272 -25.29 28.60 15.60
C GLU A 272 -25.15 27.08 15.61
N ILE A 273 -25.42 26.42 16.75
CA ILE A 273 -25.48 24.95 16.82
C ILE A 273 -26.57 24.44 15.86
N GLN A 274 -27.80 24.93 15.99
CA GLN A 274 -28.91 24.51 15.15
C GLN A 274 -28.63 24.79 13.67
N LYS A 275 -28.14 25.99 13.35
CA LYS A 275 -27.74 26.36 11.99
C LYS A 275 -26.66 25.44 11.41
N MET A 276 -25.66 25.06 12.20
CA MET A 276 -24.61 24.14 11.73
C MET A 276 -25.15 22.72 11.54
N ARG A 277 -26.05 22.24 12.40
CA ARG A 277 -26.73 20.94 12.22
C ARG A 277 -27.58 20.95 10.94
N ASP A 278 -28.40 21.98 10.74
CA ASP A 278 -29.24 22.12 9.55
C ASP A 278 -28.42 22.26 8.27
N TYR A 279 -27.31 23.00 8.30
CA TYR A 279 -26.43 23.18 7.16
C TYR A 279 -25.65 21.91 6.82
N SER A 280 -25.12 21.22 7.83
CA SER A 280 -24.25 20.06 7.63
C SER A 280 -25.02 18.83 7.16
N ASN A 281 -26.30 18.70 7.52
CA ASN A 281 -27.15 17.57 7.11
C ASN A 281 -27.92 17.78 5.79
N ARG A 282 -27.70 18.89 5.08
CA ARG A 282 -28.27 19.07 3.72
C ARG A 282 -27.73 18.02 2.76
N SER A 283 -28.45 17.73 1.69
CA SER A 283 -27.92 16.88 0.61
C SER A 283 -26.55 17.40 0.09
N PHE A 284 -25.67 16.49 -0.33
CA PHE A 284 -24.36 16.80 -0.93
C PHE A 284 -24.47 17.10 -2.43
N ASP A 285 -25.61 17.63 -2.89
CA ASP A 285 -25.89 17.80 -4.31
C ASP A 285 -25.00 18.85 -4.97
N ILE A 286 -24.36 18.42 -6.05
CA ILE A 286 -23.60 19.28 -6.96
C ILE A 286 -24.58 20.03 -7.87
N GLY A 287 -24.46 21.37 -7.93
CA GLY A 287 -25.21 22.21 -8.86
C GLY A 287 -26.32 23.07 -8.22
N GLY A 288 -26.17 23.45 -6.95
CA GLY A 288 -27.08 24.38 -6.27
C GLY A 288 -27.11 25.79 -6.87
N LYS A 289 -27.90 26.69 -6.25
CA LYS A 289 -28.10 28.08 -6.70
C LYS A 289 -26.75 28.79 -6.86
N GLY A 290 -26.41 29.20 -8.08
CA GLY A 290 -25.13 29.85 -8.44
C GLY A 290 -24.22 29.05 -9.39
N TRP A 291 -24.56 27.80 -9.69
CA TRP A 291 -23.81 26.96 -10.63
C TRP A 291 -24.41 27.00 -12.04
N THR A 292 -23.58 27.10 -13.08
CA THR A 292 -24.04 26.84 -14.47
C THR A 292 -24.21 25.35 -14.72
N LYS A 293 -24.99 24.98 -15.74
CA LYS A 293 -25.19 23.57 -16.14
C LYS A 293 -23.86 22.88 -16.48
N GLU A 294 -22.94 23.60 -17.11
CA GLU A 294 -21.61 23.12 -17.49
C GLU A 294 -20.74 22.85 -16.27
N GLN A 295 -20.74 23.77 -15.29
CA GLN A 295 -20.02 23.61 -14.03
C GLN A 295 -20.52 22.37 -13.29
N ALA A 296 -21.85 22.20 -13.18
CA ALA A 296 -22.44 21.04 -12.52
C ALA A 296 -22.14 19.72 -13.25
N ALA A 297 -22.12 19.71 -14.58
CA ALA A 297 -21.77 18.53 -15.37
C ALA A 297 -20.27 18.18 -15.26
N GLN A 298 -19.38 19.17 -15.33
CA GLN A 298 -17.94 18.98 -15.13
C GLN A 298 -17.64 18.45 -13.74
N ALA A 299 -18.36 18.95 -12.74
CA ALA A 299 -18.27 18.52 -11.36
C ALA A 299 -18.66 17.07 -11.15
N LYS A 300 -19.83 16.68 -11.69
CA LYS A 300 -20.29 15.28 -11.67
C LYS A 300 -19.28 14.35 -12.34
N ARG A 301 -18.71 14.74 -13.49
CA ARG A 301 -17.65 13.97 -14.16
C ARG A 301 -16.38 13.85 -13.32
N SER A 302 -15.92 14.95 -12.71
CA SER A 302 -14.74 14.98 -11.85
C SER A 302 -14.93 14.08 -10.63
N LEU A 303 -16.09 14.16 -9.97
CA LEU A 303 -16.44 13.32 -8.83
C LEU A 303 -16.55 11.84 -9.23
N ALA A 304 -17.15 11.51 -10.37
CA ALA A 304 -17.22 10.13 -10.87
C ALA A 304 -15.82 9.56 -11.14
N ASN A 305 -14.94 10.32 -11.79
CA ASN A 305 -13.56 9.92 -12.05
C ASN A 305 -12.75 9.77 -10.74
N TYR A 306 -12.93 10.70 -9.80
CA TYR A 306 -12.29 10.66 -8.50
C TYR A 306 -12.76 9.44 -7.68
N ARG A 307 -14.08 9.20 -7.60
CA ARG A 307 -14.66 8.02 -6.93
C ARG A 307 -14.14 6.73 -7.54
N THR A 308 -14.16 6.60 -8.86
CA THR A 308 -13.60 5.43 -9.58
C THR A 308 -12.11 5.24 -9.29
N GLY A 309 -11.35 6.35 -9.27
CA GLY A 309 -9.92 6.35 -8.93
C GLY A 309 -9.65 5.96 -7.48
N GLN A 310 -10.45 6.44 -6.54
CA GLN A 310 -10.37 6.12 -5.11
C GLN A 310 -10.80 4.68 -4.84
N ASP A 311 -11.86 4.16 -5.46
CA ASP A 311 -12.24 2.76 -5.33
C ASP A 311 -11.10 1.84 -5.81
N ARG A 312 -10.44 2.21 -6.90
CA ARG A 312 -9.24 1.52 -7.39
C ARG A 312 -8.08 1.62 -6.40
N LYS A 313 -7.78 2.82 -5.87
CA LYS A 313 -6.70 3.06 -4.89
C LYS A 313 -6.97 2.36 -3.55
N ARG A 314 -8.20 2.43 -3.03
CA ARG A 314 -8.67 1.73 -1.82
C ARG A 314 -8.57 0.22 -2.01
N LYS A 315 -9.04 -0.33 -3.14
CA LYS A 315 -8.89 -1.76 -3.45
C LYS A 315 -7.40 -2.16 -3.53
N LEU A 316 -6.57 -1.34 -4.18
CA LEU A 316 -5.12 -1.56 -4.23
C LEU A 316 -4.47 -1.52 -2.83
N TYR A 317 -4.87 -0.57 -1.99
CA TYR A 317 -4.38 -0.43 -0.62
C TYR A 317 -4.80 -1.60 0.27
N THR A 318 -6.09 -1.97 0.25
CA THR A 318 -6.62 -3.13 0.97
C THR A 318 -5.96 -4.41 0.49
N ASP A 319 -5.79 -4.59 -0.82
CA ASP A 319 -5.05 -5.72 -1.38
C ASP A 319 -3.59 -5.71 -0.90
N ARG A 320 -2.94 -4.54 -0.82
CA ARG A 320 -1.54 -4.41 -0.39
C ARG A 320 -1.37 -4.73 1.08
N LYS A 321 -2.23 -4.20 1.95
CA LYS A 321 -2.28 -4.55 3.37
C LYS A 321 -2.52 -6.05 3.56
N GLN A 322 -3.46 -6.63 2.80
CA GLN A 322 -3.72 -8.06 2.86
C GLN A 322 -2.51 -8.88 2.43
N TRP A 323 -1.85 -8.50 1.32
CA TRP A 323 -0.63 -9.16 0.87
C TRP A 323 0.51 -9.07 1.89
N GLN A 324 0.72 -7.91 2.52
CA GLN A 324 1.73 -7.74 3.57
C GLN A 324 1.44 -8.63 4.79
N ARG A 325 0.18 -8.71 5.24
CA ARG A 325 -0.23 -9.63 6.32
C ARG A 325 0.05 -11.08 5.93
N TYR A 326 -0.27 -11.46 4.71
CA TYR A 326 -0.03 -12.82 4.21
C TYR A 326 1.46 -13.12 4.13
N LYS A 327 2.28 -12.17 3.66
CA LYS A 327 3.74 -12.31 3.60
C LYS A 327 4.36 -12.47 4.99
N ALA A 328 3.88 -11.71 5.98
CA ALA A 328 4.35 -11.79 7.35
C ALA A 328 4.07 -13.17 8.00
N VAL A 329 2.93 -13.79 7.68
CA VAL A 329 2.52 -15.08 8.28
C VAL A 329 3.02 -16.29 7.48
N LEU A 330 3.00 -16.22 6.15
CA LEU A 330 3.32 -17.36 5.28
C LEU A 330 4.79 -17.40 4.87
N GLY A 331 5.53 -16.29 4.98
CA GLY A 331 6.93 -16.21 4.55
C GLY A 331 7.08 -16.53 3.06
N ASP A 332 7.93 -17.50 2.75
CA ASP A 332 8.27 -17.91 1.38
C ASP A 332 7.10 -18.56 0.61
N ASP A 333 6.08 -19.05 1.32
CA ASP A 333 4.88 -19.63 0.70
C ASP A 333 3.89 -18.55 0.21
N ALA A 334 4.08 -17.30 0.63
CA ALA A 334 3.27 -16.19 0.14
C ALA A 334 3.58 -15.90 -1.34
N PRO A 335 2.64 -15.30 -2.10
CA PRO A 335 2.94 -14.80 -3.44
C PRO A 335 4.11 -13.82 -3.42
N LYS A 336 5.16 -14.12 -4.21
CA LYS A 336 6.43 -13.37 -4.23
C LYS A 336 6.27 -11.88 -4.55
N SER A 337 5.24 -11.51 -5.32
CA SER A 337 4.96 -10.13 -5.68
C SER A 337 3.50 -9.74 -5.43
N PHE A 338 3.29 -8.45 -5.18
CA PHE A 338 1.96 -7.87 -5.02
C PHE A 338 1.07 -8.09 -6.26
N SER A 339 1.63 -7.98 -7.47
CA SER A 339 0.92 -8.26 -8.71
C SER A 339 0.52 -9.73 -8.82
N GLY A 340 1.41 -10.65 -8.42
CA GLY A 340 1.12 -12.08 -8.31
C GLY A 340 -0.01 -12.39 -7.32
N PHE A 341 0.01 -11.76 -6.15
CA PHE A 341 -1.05 -11.87 -5.14
C PHE A 341 -2.41 -11.42 -5.70
N ARG A 342 -2.48 -10.27 -6.36
CA ARG A 342 -3.74 -9.76 -6.91
C ARG A 342 -4.29 -10.66 -8.01
N ARG A 343 -3.45 -11.15 -8.92
CA ARG A 343 -3.87 -12.12 -9.96
C ARG A 343 -4.43 -13.40 -9.34
N MET A 344 -3.75 -13.93 -8.32
CA MET A 344 -4.22 -15.11 -7.59
C MET A 344 -5.58 -14.85 -6.92
N LYS A 345 -5.72 -13.74 -6.18
CA LYS A 345 -6.97 -13.33 -5.52
C LYS A 345 -8.12 -13.15 -6.51
N GLN A 346 -7.85 -12.51 -7.66
CA GLN A 346 -8.85 -12.29 -8.70
C GLN A 346 -9.28 -13.59 -9.39
N SER A 347 -8.36 -14.54 -9.57
CA SER A 347 -8.69 -15.83 -10.18
C SER A 347 -9.65 -16.67 -9.34
N GLY A 348 -9.68 -16.47 -8.01
CA GLY A 348 -10.54 -17.21 -7.09
C GLY A 348 -10.32 -18.73 -7.08
N ASN A 349 -9.24 -19.21 -7.70
CA ASN A 349 -9.00 -20.63 -7.94
C ASN A 349 -8.56 -21.38 -6.67
N ASP A 350 -8.38 -22.71 -6.78
CA ASP A 350 -7.92 -23.57 -5.68
C ASP A 350 -6.69 -23.00 -4.96
N LYS A 351 -5.72 -22.43 -5.70
CA LYS A 351 -4.50 -21.87 -5.11
C LYS A 351 -4.81 -20.71 -4.17
N TRP A 352 -5.76 -19.83 -4.53
CA TRP A 352 -6.22 -18.77 -3.64
C TRP A 352 -6.88 -19.32 -2.37
N GLN A 353 -7.79 -20.29 -2.53
CA GLN A 353 -8.51 -20.90 -1.40
C GLN A 353 -7.54 -21.57 -0.40
N TYR A 354 -6.57 -22.33 -0.91
CA TYR A 354 -5.53 -22.95 -0.08
C TYR A 354 -4.61 -21.92 0.59
N THR A 355 -4.29 -20.81 -0.08
CA THR A 355 -3.49 -19.72 0.50
C THR A 355 -4.23 -19.04 1.66
N GLN A 356 -5.54 -18.82 1.52
CA GLN A 356 -6.37 -18.29 2.61
C GLN A 356 -6.43 -19.28 3.78
N LEU A 357 -6.59 -20.57 3.50
CA LEU A 357 -6.63 -21.62 4.52
C LEU A 357 -5.29 -21.73 5.26
N ASP A 358 -4.18 -21.70 4.53
CA ASP A 358 -2.84 -21.74 5.09
C ASP A 358 -2.62 -20.55 6.04
N TYR A 359 -2.92 -19.34 5.56
CA TYR A 359 -2.81 -18.11 6.36
C TYR A 359 -3.59 -18.24 7.67
N ARG A 360 -4.86 -18.67 7.60
CA ARG A 360 -5.71 -18.80 8.80
C ARG A 360 -5.11 -19.78 9.82
N ARG A 361 -4.56 -20.92 9.38
CA ARG A 361 -4.03 -21.94 10.29
C ARG A 361 -2.73 -21.51 10.94
N ARG A 362 -1.79 -20.95 10.18
CA ARG A 362 -0.53 -20.45 10.75
C ARG A 362 -0.78 -19.25 11.66
N LYS A 363 -1.66 -18.34 11.27
CA LYS A 363 -2.08 -17.22 12.12
C LYS A 363 -2.72 -17.71 13.42
N LYS A 364 -3.54 -18.77 13.37
CA LYS A 364 -4.11 -19.39 14.57
C LYS A 364 -3.04 -19.88 15.54
N LEU A 365 -1.97 -20.52 15.07
CA LEU A 365 -0.87 -20.92 15.95
C LEU A 365 -0.11 -19.71 16.52
N ILE A 366 0.13 -18.68 15.71
CA ILE A 366 0.76 -17.44 16.18
C ILE A 366 -0.07 -16.78 17.29
N ASP A 367 -1.40 -16.79 17.15
CA ASP A 367 -2.32 -16.20 18.13
C ASP A 367 -2.56 -17.08 19.36
N HIS A 368 -2.37 -18.39 19.21
CA HIS A 368 -2.57 -19.41 20.24
C HIS A 368 -1.38 -20.38 20.28
N PRO A 369 -0.23 -19.96 20.85
CA PRO A 369 0.97 -20.80 20.91
C PRO A 369 0.77 -22.09 21.71
N ASP A 370 -0.22 -22.14 22.60
CA ASP A 370 -0.65 -23.32 23.35
C ASP A 370 -1.13 -24.47 22.46
N LEU A 371 -1.53 -24.18 21.22
CA LEU A 371 -1.93 -25.18 20.23
C LEU A 371 -0.73 -25.80 19.50
N ALA A 372 0.50 -25.47 19.86
CA ALA A 372 1.69 -26.05 19.26
C ALA A 372 1.72 -27.58 19.44
N LEU A 373 2.32 -28.27 18.46
CA LEU A 373 2.66 -29.68 18.65
C LEU A 373 3.77 -29.78 19.71
N PRO A 374 3.66 -30.68 20.71
CA PRO A 374 4.75 -30.88 21.67
C PRO A 374 6.06 -31.26 20.98
N ASN A 375 7.16 -30.64 21.38
CA ASN A 375 8.50 -30.84 20.80
C ASN A 375 8.55 -30.64 19.27
N ALA A 376 7.75 -29.71 18.73
CA ALA A 376 7.60 -29.48 17.28
C ALA A 376 8.94 -29.28 16.55
N ASP A 377 9.90 -28.61 17.19
CA ASP A 377 11.24 -28.30 16.69
C ASP A 377 12.17 -29.52 16.63
N LYS A 378 11.84 -30.59 17.36
CA LYS A 378 12.61 -31.84 17.46
C LYS A 378 11.84 -33.04 16.89
N THR A 379 10.81 -32.79 16.10
CA THR A 379 10.02 -33.85 15.49
C THR A 379 10.86 -34.72 14.57
N THR A 380 10.53 -36.01 14.52
CA THR A 380 11.20 -36.98 13.63
C THR A 380 10.18 -37.71 12.76
N ALA A 381 10.61 -38.15 11.59
CA ALA A 381 9.81 -39.00 10.71
C ALA A 381 10.72 -40.09 10.16
N ALA A 382 10.44 -41.35 10.47
CA ALA A 382 11.32 -42.45 10.08
C ALA A 382 11.34 -42.67 8.56
N LYS A 383 12.51 -42.98 7.99
CA LYS A 383 12.70 -43.29 6.56
C LYS A 383 11.68 -44.31 6.05
N ASP A 384 11.47 -45.39 6.81
CA ASP A 384 10.56 -46.48 6.43
C ASP A 384 9.11 -46.03 6.27
N LYS A 385 8.68 -44.93 6.91
CA LYS A 385 7.34 -44.36 6.68
C LYS A 385 7.16 -43.88 5.24
N PHE A 386 8.24 -43.51 4.58
CA PHE A 386 8.22 -43.06 3.20
C PHE A 386 8.56 -44.20 2.24
N THR A 387 9.64 -44.93 2.51
CA THR A 387 10.19 -45.94 1.58
C THR A 387 9.51 -47.30 1.67
N GLN A 388 8.91 -47.67 2.81
CA GLN A 388 8.28 -48.98 3.04
C GLN A 388 6.77 -48.89 3.32
N TYR A 389 6.21 -47.69 3.41
CA TYR A 389 4.77 -47.49 3.65
C TYR A 389 4.11 -46.59 2.61
N LEU A 390 4.58 -45.35 2.39
CA LEU A 390 3.95 -44.45 1.43
C LEU A 390 4.29 -44.81 -0.03
N PHE A 391 5.57 -45.01 -0.35
CA PHE A 391 6.04 -45.17 -1.73
C PHE A 391 6.61 -46.55 -2.06
N GLY A 392 6.66 -47.46 -1.08
CA GLY A 392 7.12 -48.84 -1.25
C GLY A 392 6.55 -49.77 -0.19
N GLY A 393 6.99 -51.03 -0.17
CA GLY A 393 6.45 -52.09 0.69
C GLY A 393 5.15 -52.73 0.15
N THR A 394 4.44 -53.46 1.01
CA THR A 394 3.24 -54.26 0.64
C THR A 394 1.94 -53.75 1.27
N ASN A 395 1.99 -52.69 2.08
CA ASN A 395 0.81 -52.15 2.76
C ASN A 395 -0.10 -51.40 1.78
N ALA A 396 -1.25 -52.01 1.43
CA ALA A 396 -2.16 -51.46 0.43
C ALA A 396 -2.65 -50.03 0.74
N ASP A 397 -2.98 -49.74 2.01
CA ASP A 397 -3.45 -48.43 2.46
C ASP A 397 -2.36 -47.36 2.39
N GLY A 398 -1.14 -47.71 2.81
CA GLY A 398 0.04 -46.84 2.72
C GLY A 398 0.33 -46.46 1.28
N LEU A 399 0.35 -47.45 0.39
CA LEU A 399 0.56 -47.24 -1.05
C LEU A 399 -0.54 -46.39 -1.68
N ALA A 400 -1.80 -46.54 -1.23
CA ALA A 400 -2.89 -45.68 -1.69
C ALA A 400 -2.69 -44.21 -1.27
N LYS A 401 -2.25 -43.96 -0.04
CA LYS A 401 -1.91 -42.61 0.44
C LYS A 401 -0.74 -42.00 -0.33
N GLY A 402 0.31 -42.78 -0.59
CA GLY A 402 1.46 -42.33 -1.38
C GLY A 402 1.09 -41.99 -2.81
N ARG A 403 0.27 -42.81 -3.49
CA ARG A 403 -0.25 -42.50 -4.84
C ARG A 403 -1.00 -41.18 -4.88
N ALA A 404 -1.79 -40.85 -3.85
CA ALA A 404 -2.49 -39.57 -3.77
C ALA A 404 -1.50 -38.38 -3.63
N LEU A 405 -0.49 -38.51 -2.76
CA LEU A 405 0.58 -37.52 -2.60
C LEU A 405 1.36 -37.31 -3.90
N GLN A 406 1.74 -38.40 -4.59
CA GLN A 406 2.43 -38.35 -5.87
C GLN A 406 1.60 -37.70 -6.97
N SER A 407 0.32 -38.04 -7.05
CA SER A 407 -0.58 -37.47 -8.04
C SER A 407 -0.72 -35.95 -7.86
N ARG A 408 -1.03 -35.50 -6.64
CA ARG A 408 -1.36 -34.09 -6.35
C ARG A 408 -0.13 -33.20 -6.16
N LEU A 409 0.83 -33.65 -5.35
CA LEU A 409 2.01 -32.86 -4.94
C LEU A 409 3.24 -33.19 -5.80
N GLY A 410 3.36 -34.42 -6.32
CA GLY A 410 4.47 -34.82 -7.17
C GLY A 410 5.63 -35.51 -6.45
N TYR A 411 5.50 -35.77 -5.14
CA TYR A 411 6.50 -36.53 -4.38
C TYR A 411 6.38 -38.03 -4.66
N ASN A 412 7.52 -38.71 -4.77
CA ASN A 412 7.62 -40.13 -5.06
C ASN A 412 8.78 -40.76 -4.26
N ILE A 413 9.12 -42.02 -4.55
CA ILE A 413 10.23 -42.72 -3.88
C ILE A 413 11.60 -42.08 -4.11
N ASP A 414 11.78 -41.29 -5.17
CA ASP A 414 13.06 -40.62 -5.48
C ASP A 414 13.14 -39.20 -4.87
N SER A 415 12.03 -38.68 -4.35
CA SER A 415 11.91 -37.32 -3.76
C SER A 415 11.27 -37.37 -2.37
N TRP A 416 11.42 -38.50 -1.69
CA TRP A 416 10.78 -38.72 -0.40
C TRP A 416 11.44 -37.90 0.72
N GLU A 417 12.76 -37.63 0.62
CA GLU A 417 13.48 -36.75 1.53
C GLU A 417 12.91 -35.33 1.50
N ASP A 418 12.54 -34.81 0.32
CA ASP A 418 11.93 -33.49 0.19
C ASP A 418 10.57 -33.44 0.91
N LEU A 419 9.75 -34.48 0.75
CA LEU A 419 8.46 -34.57 1.45
C LEU A 419 8.65 -34.70 2.97
N GLN A 420 9.64 -35.48 3.40
CA GLN A 420 9.98 -35.63 4.81
C GLN A 420 10.39 -34.28 5.41
N GLN A 421 11.33 -33.59 4.76
CA GLN A 421 11.82 -32.29 5.20
C GLN A 421 10.69 -31.26 5.25
N GLU A 422 9.81 -31.26 4.25
CA GLU A 422 8.64 -30.38 4.21
C GLU A 422 7.69 -30.68 5.38
N ILE A 423 7.36 -31.95 5.66
CA ILE A 423 6.48 -32.30 6.80
C ILE A 423 7.09 -31.85 8.13
N LEU A 424 8.38 -32.13 8.36
CA LEU A 424 9.08 -31.73 9.59
C LEU A 424 9.13 -30.20 9.73
N THR A 425 9.44 -29.49 8.65
CA THR A 425 9.46 -28.01 8.63
C THR A 425 8.09 -27.40 8.93
N ARG A 426 7.01 -28.09 8.54
CA ARG A 426 5.63 -27.63 8.79
C ARG A 426 5.17 -27.95 10.21
N ALA A 427 5.78 -28.92 10.91
CA ALA A 427 5.37 -29.29 12.27
C ALA A 427 5.37 -28.10 13.24
N THR A 428 6.28 -27.13 13.06
CA THR A 428 6.40 -25.92 13.89
C THR A 428 5.43 -24.79 13.49
N LYS A 429 4.73 -24.91 12.35
CA LYS A 429 3.98 -23.81 11.74
C LYS A 429 2.45 -23.94 11.86
N TYR A 430 1.94 -25.08 12.30
CA TYR A 430 0.49 -25.36 12.35
C TYR A 430 0.03 -25.80 13.74
N PRO A 431 -1.21 -25.48 14.12
CA PRO A 431 -1.78 -25.98 15.36
C PRO A 431 -2.00 -27.49 15.29
N ALA A 432 -1.78 -28.16 16.42
CA ALA A 432 -2.07 -29.57 16.64
C ALA A 432 -3.41 -29.75 17.35
N THR A 433 -4.01 -30.92 17.18
CA THR A 433 -5.22 -31.34 17.90
C THR A 433 -4.93 -32.67 18.59
N LEU A 434 -5.15 -32.71 19.90
CA LEU A 434 -5.08 -33.94 20.70
C LEU A 434 -6.12 -34.95 20.18
N ARG A 435 -5.72 -36.22 20.06
CA ARG A 435 -6.61 -37.30 19.63
C ARG A 435 -6.90 -38.28 20.75
N ASP A 436 -5.89 -39.01 21.18
CA ASP A 436 -6.00 -40.11 22.14
C ASP A 436 -4.74 -40.19 23.00
N LEU A 437 -4.85 -40.89 24.12
CA LEU A 437 -3.75 -41.27 24.99
C LEU A 437 -3.73 -42.79 25.10
N ASP A 438 -2.61 -43.42 24.76
CA ASP A 438 -2.41 -44.86 24.95
C ASP A 438 -1.08 -45.14 25.68
N GLU A 439 -0.83 -46.43 25.98
CA GLU A 439 0.39 -46.89 26.67
C GLU A 439 1.71 -46.58 25.93
N TYR A 440 1.63 -46.20 24.65
CA TYR A 440 2.78 -45.83 23.82
C TYR A 440 2.87 -44.31 23.57
N GLY A 441 2.07 -43.49 24.28
CA GLY A 441 2.15 -42.03 24.30
C GLY A 441 0.89 -41.31 23.79
N THR A 442 1.00 -39.98 23.73
CA THR A 442 -0.10 -39.08 23.37
C THR A 442 -0.16 -38.86 21.85
N ALA A 443 -1.31 -39.10 21.23
CA ALA A 443 -1.51 -38.93 19.80
C ALA A 443 -2.02 -37.51 19.47
N TYR A 444 -1.38 -36.89 18.48
CA TYR A 444 -1.76 -35.58 17.94
C TYR A 444 -2.00 -35.66 16.43
N THR A 445 -2.84 -34.75 15.92
CA THR A 445 -3.03 -34.55 14.49
C THR A 445 -2.76 -33.10 14.11
N GLN A 446 -2.01 -32.88 13.04
CA GLN A 446 -1.90 -31.57 12.39
C GLN A 446 -2.52 -31.60 10.99
N LYS A 447 -3.22 -30.52 10.63
CA LYS A 447 -3.73 -30.29 9.28
C LYS A 447 -2.85 -29.23 8.62
N ILE A 448 -1.87 -29.66 7.84
CA ILE A 448 -0.89 -28.77 7.20
C ILE A 448 -1.24 -28.53 5.72
N ILE A 449 -0.72 -27.44 5.15
CA ILE A 449 -0.77 -27.20 3.71
C ILE A 449 0.63 -27.45 3.15
N LEU A 450 0.71 -28.34 2.17
CA LEU A 450 1.94 -28.58 1.42
C LEU A 450 1.82 -28.02 0.00
N TYR A 451 2.92 -27.45 -0.49
CA TYR A 451 3.06 -26.97 -1.87
C TYR A 451 4.03 -27.89 -2.58
N GLY A 452 3.51 -28.84 -3.36
CA GLY A 452 4.34 -29.86 -3.98
C GLY A 452 5.14 -29.37 -5.19
N ASN A 453 6.04 -30.21 -5.70
CA ASN A 453 6.92 -29.96 -6.85
C ASN A 453 6.17 -29.54 -8.12
N LYS A 454 4.89 -29.91 -8.25
CA LYS A 454 4.00 -29.47 -9.36
C LYS A 454 3.35 -28.09 -9.15
N GLY A 455 3.69 -27.37 -8.08
CA GLY A 455 3.15 -26.05 -7.72
C GLY A 455 1.68 -26.05 -7.27
N LYS A 456 1.07 -27.24 -7.10
CA LYS A 456 -0.31 -27.42 -6.63
C LYS A 456 -0.33 -27.63 -5.11
N PRO A 457 -1.14 -26.87 -4.36
CA PRO A 457 -1.29 -27.10 -2.93
C PRO A 457 -2.22 -28.28 -2.61
N ALA A 458 -2.00 -28.92 -1.46
CA ALA A 458 -2.88 -29.91 -0.88
C ALA A 458 -3.01 -29.75 0.64
N ASN A 459 -4.17 -30.12 1.18
CA ASN A 459 -4.36 -30.30 2.62
C ASN A 459 -3.89 -31.71 3.02
N VAL A 460 -2.87 -31.76 3.87
CA VAL A 460 -2.26 -33.00 4.36
C VAL A 460 -2.54 -33.12 5.84
N ILE A 461 -3.04 -34.29 6.24
CA ILE A 461 -3.21 -34.67 7.64
C ILE A 461 -1.97 -35.46 8.04
N VAL A 462 -1.30 -35.00 9.10
CA VAL A 462 -0.15 -35.66 9.70
C VAL A 462 -0.53 -36.11 11.11
N GLY A 463 -0.35 -37.40 11.36
CA GLY A 463 -0.43 -37.98 12.69
C GLY A 463 0.93 -37.96 13.37
N TRP A 464 0.94 -37.59 14.64
CA TRP A 464 2.11 -37.53 15.50
C TRP A 464 1.84 -38.32 16.78
N LYS A 465 2.91 -38.89 17.35
CA LYS A 465 2.88 -39.47 18.69
C LYS A 465 3.96 -38.81 19.53
N THR A 466 3.65 -38.52 20.80
CA THR A 466 4.55 -37.89 21.75
C THR A 466 4.69 -38.75 23.00
N GLN A 467 5.93 -38.98 23.42
CA GLN A 467 6.25 -39.66 24.67
C GLN A 467 7.48 -38.99 25.29
N GLY A 468 7.31 -38.35 26.45
CA GLY A 468 8.32 -37.48 27.04
C GLY A 468 8.77 -36.39 26.06
N ASP A 469 10.08 -36.27 25.86
CA ASP A 469 10.68 -35.27 24.98
C ASP A 469 10.73 -35.68 23.50
N LYS A 470 10.16 -36.85 23.14
CA LYS A 470 10.16 -37.37 21.77
C LYS A 470 8.81 -37.16 21.11
N THR A 471 8.81 -36.60 19.91
CA THR A 471 7.63 -36.55 19.03
C THR A 471 7.98 -37.10 17.65
N TRP A 472 7.23 -38.08 17.16
CA TRP A 472 7.49 -38.71 15.86
C TRP A 472 6.24 -38.90 15.01
N MET A 473 6.43 -38.86 13.70
CA MET A 473 5.36 -39.01 12.71
C MET A 473 4.87 -40.47 12.65
N THR A 474 3.55 -40.65 12.67
CA THR A 474 2.91 -41.96 12.55
C THR A 474 2.35 -42.23 11.15
N SER A 475 1.75 -41.22 10.51
CA SER A 475 1.16 -41.28 9.16
C SER A 475 1.03 -39.89 8.55
N ALA A 476 1.05 -39.79 7.21
CA ALA A 476 0.66 -38.59 6.47
C ALA A 476 -0.22 -38.96 5.27
N TYR A 477 -1.26 -38.19 5.00
CA TYR A 477 -2.16 -38.43 3.86
C TYR A 477 -2.93 -37.17 3.46
N ILE A 478 -3.34 -37.10 2.19
CA ILE A 478 -4.19 -36.01 1.71
C ILE A 478 -5.62 -36.24 2.20
N LYS A 479 -6.26 -35.18 2.70
CA LYS A 479 -7.71 -35.14 2.89
C LYS A 479 -8.26 -33.90 2.20
N GLU A 480 -9.30 -34.06 1.39
CA GLU A 480 -9.96 -32.90 0.79
C GLU A 480 -10.57 -31.99 1.88
N VAL A 481 -10.56 -30.70 1.61
CA VAL A 481 -11.23 -29.72 2.48
C VAL A 481 -12.68 -29.67 2.05
N GLU A 482 -13.62 -29.91 2.96
CA GLU A 482 -15.04 -29.78 2.69
C GLU A 482 -15.32 -28.38 2.11
N ARG A 483 -15.81 -28.34 0.87
CA ARG A 483 -16.26 -27.11 0.23
C ARG A 483 -17.61 -26.76 0.83
N HIS A 484 -17.64 -25.91 1.86
CA HIS A 484 -18.89 -25.26 2.23
C HIS A 484 -19.39 -24.46 1.02
N GLY A 485 -20.64 -24.73 0.64
CA GLY A 485 -21.20 -24.40 -0.65
C GLY A 485 -21.13 -22.93 -1.03
N LYS A 486 -21.06 -22.70 -2.34
CA LYS A 486 -21.60 -21.48 -2.93
C LYS A 486 -23.12 -21.57 -2.80
N ASN A 487 -23.69 -20.79 -1.90
CA ASN A 487 -25.01 -20.20 -2.11
C ASN A 487 -24.80 -18.78 -2.62
#